data_AF-A0A1Y4UYD5-F1
#
_entry.id   AF-A0A1Y4UYD5-F1
#
_cell.length_a   1.000
_cell.length_b   1.000
_cell.length_c   1.000
_cell.angle_alpha   90.00
_cell.angle_beta   90.00
_cell.angle_gamma   90.00
#
_symmetry.space_group_name_H-M   'P 1'
#
loop_
_entity.id
_entity.type
_entity.pdbx_description
1 polymer ?
#
loop_
_entity_poly.entity_id
_entity_poly.type
_entity_poly.pdbx_seq_one_letter_code
_entity_poly.pdbx_strand_id
1 'polypeptide(L)'
;MDTNMTFRMDSQTKAKMTEICANLGMTTSTAFNIFANAFVRANGMPFPVKLDTPAPTTVTRSQMLADADDILSDFAQDYKRMAE
;
A
#
# COMPACT_ATOMS: atom_id res chain seq x y z
N MET A 1 -13.03 31.12 14.79
CA MET A 1 -11.58 31.35 14.89
C MET A 1 -10.96 30.70 13.67
N ASP A 2 -10.34 31.49 12.79
CA ASP A 2 -9.52 30.97 11.71
C ASP A 2 -8.11 30.70 12.27
N THR A 3 -7.65 29.45 12.20
CA THR A 3 -6.33 29.06 12.71
C THR A 3 -5.43 28.73 11.53
N ASN A 4 -4.43 29.56 11.31
CA ASN A 4 -3.48 29.41 10.22
C ASN A 4 -2.33 28.48 10.62
N MET A 5 -1.94 27.56 9.74
CA MET A 5 -0.83 26.64 9.92
C MET A 5 0.08 26.69 8.69
N THR A 6 1.37 26.97 8.88
CA THR A 6 2.36 27.07 7.80
C THR A 6 3.32 25.90 7.86
N PHE A 7 3.48 25.20 6.74
CA PHE A 7 4.44 24.11 6.59
C PHE A 7 5.54 24.46 5.60
N ARG A 8 6.77 24.00 5.89
CA ARG A 8 7.84 23.98 4.90
C ARG A 8 7.76 22.67 4.13
N MET A 9 7.66 22.76 2.80
CA MET A 9 7.74 21.61 1.91
C MET A 9 8.62 21.93 0.71
N ASP A 10 9.16 20.88 0.09
CA ASP A 10 9.87 21.01 -1.17
C ASP A 10 8.94 21.49 -2.30
N SER A 11 9.51 22.24 -3.23
CA SER A 11 8.81 22.82 -4.38
C SER A 11 8.24 21.76 -5.33
N GLN A 12 8.95 20.65 -5.56
CA GLN A 12 8.48 19.57 -6.42
C GLN A 12 7.35 18.79 -5.76
N THR A 13 7.47 18.52 -4.45
CA THR A 13 6.41 17.89 -3.66
C THR A 13 5.13 18.74 -3.66
N LYS A 14 5.25 20.06 -3.51
CA LYS A 14 4.13 21.01 -3.61
C LYS A 14 3.43 20.92 -4.97
N ALA A 15 4.20 20.92 -6.05
CA ALA A 15 3.67 20.88 -7.40
C ALA A 15 2.88 19.59 -7.64
N LYS A 16 3.46 18.44 -7.30
CA LYS A 16 2.80 17.13 -7.39
C LYS A 16 1.52 17.06 -6.56
N MET A 17 1.57 17.52 -5.30
CA MET A 17 0.40 17.55 -4.44
C MET A 17 -0.72 18.40 -5.06
N THR A 18 -0.37 19.58 -5.58
CA THR A 18 -1.34 20.51 -6.18
C THR A 18 -2.00 19.91 -7.42
N GLU A 19 -1.22 19.25 -8.27
CA GLU A 19 -1.73 18.55 -9.46
C GLU A 19 -2.67 17.41 -9.08
N ILE A 20 -2.30 16.58 -8.10
CA ILE A 20 -3.14 15.49 -7.60
C ILE A 20 -4.44 16.03 -7.02
N CYS A 21 -4.37 17.06 -6.17
CA CYS A 21 -5.56 17.70 -5.58
C CYS A 21 -6.47 18.29 -6.67
N ALA A 22 -5.91 18.94 -7.69
CA ALA A 22 -6.68 19.48 -8.82
C ALA A 22 -7.37 18.37 -9.63
N ASN A 23 -6.69 17.26 -9.91
CA ASN A 23 -7.29 16.10 -10.56
C ASN A 23 -8.41 15.45 -9.74
N LEU A 24 -8.30 15.50 -8.41
CA LEU A 24 -9.35 15.03 -7.49
C LEU A 24 -10.49 16.05 -7.30
N GLY A 25 -10.41 17.25 -7.91
CA GLY A 25 -11.42 18.29 -7.79
C GLY A 25 -11.46 18.99 -6.41
N MET A 26 -10.35 19.00 -5.67
CA MET A 26 -10.26 19.62 -4.35
C MET A 26 -9.06 20.55 -4.20
N THR A 27 -9.13 21.48 -3.25
CA THR A 27 -7.99 22.36 -2.95
C THR A 27 -7.00 21.66 -2.02
N THR A 28 -5.75 22.09 -2.03
CA THR A 28 -4.70 21.63 -1.11
C THR A 28 -5.12 21.80 0.35
N SER A 29 -5.79 22.92 0.67
CA SER A 29 -6.31 23.20 2.01
C SER A 29 -7.41 22.22 2.43
N THR A 30 -8.28 21.83 1.49
CA THR A 30 -9.30 20.80 1.74
C THR A 30 -8.65 19.45 2.04
N ALA A 31 -7.64 19.05 1.26
CA ALA A 31 -6.90 17.81 1.48
C ALA A 31 -6.21 17.78 2.85
N PHE A 32 -5.58 18.88 3.26
CA PHE A 32 -4.98 18.99 4.60
C PHE A 32 -6.00 18.91 5.73
N ASN A 33 -7.17 19.52 5.58
CA ASN A 33 -8.25 19.41 6.58
C ASN A 33 -8.77 17.97 6.70
N ILE A 34 -8.92 17.25 5.58
CA ILE A 34 -9.31 15.84 5.60
C ILE A 34 -8.26 15.01 6.35
N PHE A 35 -6.97 15.24 6.05
CA PHE A 35 -5.86 14.58 6.75
C PHE A 35 -5.88 14.86 8.26
N ALA A 36 -6.04 16.11 8.68
CA ALA A 36 -6.07 16.49 10.08
C ALA A 36 -7.22 15.81 10.84
N ASN A 37 -8.42 15.76 10.25
CA ASN A 37 -9.56 15.06 10.84
C ASN A 37 -9.31 13.55 10.95
N ALA A 38 -8.70 12.93 9.93
CA ALA A 38 -8.35 11.52 9.96
C ALA A 38 -7.30 11.21 11.03
N PHE A 39 -6.33 12.11 11.21
CA PHE A 39 -5.29 12.00 12.24
C PHE A 39 -5.88 12.03 13.66
N VAL A 40 -6.78 12.98 13.92
CA VAL A 40 -7.50 13.07 15.21
C VAL A 40 -8.36 11.83 15.45
N ARG A 41 -9.09 11.37 14.42
CA ARG A 41 -9.95 10.18 14.53
C ARG A 41 -9.17 8.90 14.83
N ALA A 42 -7.99 8.75 14.23
CA ALA A 42 -7.12 7.59 14.44
C ALA A 42 -6.32 7.67 15.74
N ASN A 43 -6.34 8.79 16.47
CA ASN A 43 -5.40 9.10 17.55
C ASN A 43 -3.94 8.84 17.13
N GLY A 44 -3.60 9.19 15.89
CA GLY A 44 -2.31 8.85 15.28
C GLY A 44 -2.32 9.06 13.77
N MET A 45 -1.25 8.62 13.09
CA MET A 45 -1.15 8.76 11.64
C MET A 45 -2.26 7.94 10.94
N PRO A 46 -2.99 8.54 9.99
CA PRO A 46 -4.08 7.85 9.28
C PRO A 46 -3.57 6.78 8.31
N PHE A 47 -2.26 6.69 8.10
CA PHE A 47 -1.58 5.65 7.35
C PHE A 47 -0.44 5.04 8.18
N PRO A 48 -0.09 3.77 7.95
CA PRO A 48 1.04 3.14 8.63
C PRO A 48 2.36 3.81 8.21
N VAL A 49 3.02 4.49 9.15
CA VAL A 49 4.36 5.05 8.94
C VAL A 49 5.37 3.94 9.16
N LYS A 50 5.65 3.19 8.10
CA LYS A 50 6.69 2.18 8.07
C LYS A 50 7.75 2.62 7.07
N LEU A 51 9.01 2.28 7.36
CA LEU A 51 10.03 2.29 6.32
C LEU A 51 9.55 1.33 5.21
N ASP A 52 9.86 1.66 3.95
CA ASP A 52 9.61 0.81 2.79
C ASP A 52 10.51 -0.45 2.90
N THR A 53 10.26 -1.27 3.91
CA THR A 53 10.69 -2.64 3.93
C THR A 53 9.70 -3.32 2.99
N PRO A 54 10.11 -3.76 1.79
CA PRO A 54 9.20 -4.41 0.87
C PRO A 54 8.50 -5.53 1.64
N ALA A 55 7.17 -5.42 1.76
CA ALA A 55 6.39 -6.49 2.32
C ALA A 55 6.73 -7.77 1.52
N PRO A 56 6.83 -8.95 2.16
CA PRO A 56 7.21 -10.20 1.50
C PRO A 56 6.13 -10.73 0.53
N THR A 57 5.30 -9.87 -0.05
CA THR A 57 4.37 -10.21 -1.14
C THR A 57 5.07 -10.43 -2.48
N THR A 58 6.40 -10.30 -2.54
CA THR A 58 7.15 -10.89 -3.66
C THR A 58 7.16 -12.40 -3.44
N VAL A 59 6.14 -13.10 -3.95
CA VAL A 59 6.18 -14.55 -4.11
C VAL A 59 7.48 -14.83 -4.85
N THR A 60 8.47 -15.36 -4.14
CA THR A 60 9.79 -15.55 -4.72
C THR A 60 9.69 -16.65 -5.76
N ARG A 61 10.49 -16.57 -6.83
CA ARG A 61 10.55 -17.63 -7.85
C ARG A 61 10.76 -19.01 -7.23
N SER A 62 11.53 -19.08 -6.15
CA SER A 62 11.74 -20.30 -5.35
C SER A 62 10.47 -20.82 -4.69
N GLN A 63 9.62 -19.95 -4.13
CA GLN A 63 8.34 -20.35 -3.54
C GLN A 63 7.38 -20.87 -4.61
N MET A 64 7.32 -20.24 -5.79
CA MET A 64 6.52 -20.73 -6.91
C MET A 64 6.98 -22.10 -7.41
N LEU A 65 8.29 -22.34 -7.45
CA LEU A 65 8.87 -23.62 -7.86
C LEU A 65 8.57 -24.75 -6.86
N ALA A 66 8.64 -24.45 -5.56
CA ALA A 66 8.32 -25.42 -4.52
C ALA A 66 6.84 -25.84 -4.54
N ASP A 67 5.94 -24.87 -4.74
CA ASP A 67 4.49 -25.14 -4.85
C ASP A 67 4.16 -26.00 -6.09
N ALA A 68 4.82 -25.74 -7.22
CA ALA A 68 4.66 -26.55 -8.43
C ALA A 68 5.16 -27.99 -8.25
N ASP A 69 6.25 -28.21 -7.51
CA ASP A 69 6.80 -29.54 -7.25
C ASP A 69 5.84 -30.36 -6.36
N ASP A 70 5.28 -29.72 -5.32
CA ASP A 70 4.29 -30.33 -4.43
C ASP A 70 3.04 -30.78 -5.19
N ILE A 71 2.50 -29.90 -6.05
CA ILE A 71 1.35 -30.19 -6.92
C ILE A 71 1.63 -31.37 -7.85
N LEU A 72 2.79 -31.40 -8.51
CA LEU A 72 3.17 -32.49 -9.41
C LEU A 72 3.31 -33.82 -8.66
N SER A 73 3.82 -33.78 -7.42
CA SER A 73 3.96 -34.97 -6.59
C SER A 73 2.60 -35.56 -6.18
N ASP A 74 1.63 -34.71 -5.85
CA ASP A 74 0.27 -35.13 -5.47
C ASP A 74 -0.45 -35.81 -6.65
N PHE A 75 -0.39 -35.21 -7.84
CA PHE A 75 -0.92 -35.82 -9.06
C PHE A 75 -0.27 -37.18 -9.38
N ALA A 76 1.04 -37.32 -9.15
CA ALA A 76 1.74 -38.58 -9.37
C ALA A 76 1.31 -39.67 -8.38
N GLN A 77 0.96 -39.31 -7.14
CA GLN A 77 0.42 -40.25 -6.16
C GLN A 77 -1.01 -40.68 -6.51
N ASP A 78 -1.85 -39.73 -6.94
CA ASP A 78 -3.22 -40.02 -7.35
C ASP A 78 -3.28 -40.98 -8.54
N TYR A 79 -2.40 -40.78 -9.54
CA TYR A 79 -2.31 -41.69 -10.68
C TYR A 79 -1.93 -43.12 -10.28
N LYS A 80 -1.00 -43.28 -9.32
CA LYS A 80 -0.60 -44.61 -8.82
C LYS A 80 -1.77 -45.32 -8.13
N ARG A 81 -2.55 -44.59 -7.33
CA ARG A 81 -3.73 -45.12 -6.63
C ARG A 81 -4.86 -45.54 -7.57
N MET A 82 -5.01 -44.88 -8.72
CA MET A 82 -6.01 -45.24 -9.73
C MET A 82 -5.59 -46.43 -10.60
N ALA A 83 -4.31 -46.79 -10.60
CA ALA A 83 -3.75 -47.88 -11.42
C ALA A 83 -3.66 -49.23 -10.69
N GLU A 84 -3.99 -49.27 -9.38
CA GLU A 84 -4.15 -50.47 -8.54
C GLU A 84 -5.62 -50.85 -8.39
#